data_AF-L8MUD2-F1
#
_entry.id   AF-L8MUD2-F1
#
_cell.length_a   1.000
_cell.length_b   1.000
_cell.length_c   1.000
_cell.angle_alpha   90.00
_cell.angle_beta   90.00
_cell.angle_gamma   90.00
#
_symmetry.space_group_name_H-M   'P 1'
#
loop_
_entity.id
_entity.type
_entity.pdbx_description
1 polymer ?
#
loop_
_entity_poly.entity_id
_entity_poly.type
_entity_poly.pdbx_seq_one_letter_code
_entity_poly.pdbx_strand_id
1 'polypeptide(L)'
;MAKRVRIEPIAQIADIATNGALLSGLMGEELSILKECGGRGMCATCHVYIQDGMSSLSPMGKREKRTLEVITTCKPNSRLACQAKVMGEGIVVELPVGMYVQSIQDIEALIGRRCEKPLLSPITGQTLVEVGQLITRSVVRQLENTNFSVGEQLANTKKADVFE
;
A
#
# COMPACT_ATOMS: atom_id res chain seq x y z
N MET A 1 -25.79 -7.07 -2.58
CA MET A 1 -25.15 -8.15 -3.37
C MET A 1 -23.64 -7.95 -3.29
N ALA A 2 -22.87 -9.03 -3.18
CA ALA A 2 -21.42 -8.94 -3.27
C ALA A 2 -20.99 -8.76 -4.74
N LYS A 3 -19.86 -8.10 -4.95
CA LYS A 3 -19.25 -7.77 -6.23
C LYS A 3 -17.84 -8.31 -6.22
N ARG A 4 -17.49 -9.06 -7.27
CA ARG A 4 -16.18 -9.70 -7.41
C ARG A 4 -15.14 -8.69 -7.86
N VAL A 5 -14.05 -8.62 -7.13
CA VAL A 5 -12.87 -7.80 -7.44
C VAL A 5 -11.68 -8.73 -7.59
N ARG A 6 -10.96 -8.63 -8.72
CA ARG A 6 -9.74 -9.38 -8.95
C ARG A 6 -8.53 -8.59 -8.48
N ILE A 7 -7.59 -9.26 -7.82
CA ILE A 7 -6.40 -8.66 -7.22
C ILE A 7 -5.17 -9.29 -7.87
N GLU A 8 -4.40 -8.46 -8.56
CA GLU A 8 -3.14 -8.81 -9.20
C GLU A 8 -1.96 -8.25 -8.39
N PRO A 9 -0.81 -8.96 -8.34
CA PRO A 9 -0.43 -10.13 -9.14
C PRO A 9 -0.77 -11.50 -8.50
N ILE A 10 -1.43 -11.54 -7.35
CA ILE A 10 -1.72 -12.79 -6.63
C ILE A 10 -2.89 -13.59 -7.20
N ALA A 11 -3.53 -13.08 -8.27
CA ALA A 11 -4.71 -13.67 -8.91
C ALA A 11 -5.86 -14.04 -7.94
N GLN A 12 -5.98 -13.31 -6.83
CA GLN A 12 -7.02 -13.53 -5.83
C GLN A 12 -8.33 -12.84 -6.24
N ILE A 13 -9.46 -13.43 -5.85
CA ILE A 13 -10.78 -12.81 -6.01
C ILE A 13 -11.33 -12.50 -4.63
N ALA A 14 -11.72 -11.24 -4.42
CA ALA A 14 -12.38 -10.79 -3.22
C ALA A 14 -13.83 -10.41 -3.51
N ASP A 15 -14.73 -10.82 -2.60
CA ASP A 15 -16.13 -10.45 -2.64
C ASP A 15 -16.38 -9.23 -1.75
N ILE A 16 -16.78 -8.11 -2.38
CA ILE A 16 -17.02 -6.84 -1.69
C ILE A 16 -18.48 -6.45 -1.84
N ALA A 17 -19.13 -6.07 -0.74
CA ALA A 17 -20.51 -5.58 -0.80
C ALA A 17 -20.63 -4.35 -1.70
N THR A 18 -21.73 -4.21 -2.45
CA THR A 18 -22.06 -2.95 -3.14
C THR A 18 -21.97 -1.77 -2.16
N ASN A 19 -21.35 -0.67 -2.59
CA ASN A 19 -21.04 0.52 -1.80
C ASN A 19 -20.02 0.28 -0.65
N GLY A 20 -19.46 -0.93 -0.56
CA GLY A 20 -18.35 -1.26 0.33
C GLY A 20 -17.03 -0.67 -0.16
N ALA A 21 -16.12 -0.37 0.78
CA ALA A 21 -14.79 0.12 0.44
C ALA A 21 -13.94 -1.01 -0.16
N LEU A 22 -13.20 -0.70 -1.22
CA LEU A 22 -12.29 -1.64 -1.88
C LEU A 22 -11.29 -2.25 -0.89
N LEU A 23 -10.89 -1.47 0.13
CA LEU A 23 -10.01 -1.92 1.20
C LEU A 23 -10.50 -3.20 1.89
N SER A 24 -11.81 -3.42 2.08
CA SER A 24 -12.29 -4.60 2.80
C SER A 24 -11.96 -5.92 2.09
N GLY A 25 -11.85 -5.90 0.76
CA GLY A 25 -11.42 -7.07 -0.01
C GLY A 25 -9.90 -7.22 -0.10
N LEU A 26 -9.14 -6.21 0.36
CA LEU A 26 -7.68 -6.19 0.28
C LEU A 26 -7.00 -6.39 1.65
N MET A 27 -7.76 -6.59 2.72
CA MET A 27 -7.26 -6.84 4.08
C MET A 27 -6.94 -8.32 4.35
N GLY A 28 -6.51 -9.07 3.32
CA GLY A 28 -6.10 -10.47 3.47
C GLY A 28 -4.72 -10.61 4.12
N GLU A 29 -4.45 -11.73 4.78
CA GLU A 29 -3.14 -11.99 5.42
C GLU A 29 -1.98 -11.94 4.42
N GLU A 30 -2.23 -12.25 3.15
CA GLU A 30 -1.23 -12.20 2.06
C GLU A 30 -1.05 -10.79 1.47
N LEU A 31 -1.88 -9.83 1.86
CA LEU A 31 -1.94 -8.49 1.31
C LEU A 31 -1.53 -7.45 2.34
N SER A 32 -0.37 -6.84 2.11
CA SER A 32 0.24 -5.88 3.02
C SER A 32 -0.35 -4.46 2.92
N ILE A 33 -1.66 -4.33 2.73
CA ILE A 33 -2.32 -3.02 2.71
C ILE A 33 -2.65 -2.56 4.13
N LEU A 34 -2.13 -1.41 4.52
CA LEU A 34 -2.33 -0.85 5.85
C LEU A 34 -3.49 0.16 5.89
N LYS A 35 -4.05 0.34 7.08
CA LYS A 35 -5.12 1.32 7.37
C LYS A 35 -4.68 2.26 8.49
N GLU A 36 -3.49 2.84 8.35
CA GLU A 36 -2.84 3.62 9.42
C GLU A 36 -3.68 4.83 9.86
N CYS A 37 -4.29 5.56 8.92
CA CYS A 37 -5.17 6.68 9.25
C CYS A 37 -6.62 6.27 9.60
N GLY A 38 -6.91 4.97 9.75
CA GLY A 38 -8.27 4.48 9.98
C GLY A 38 -9.21 4.65 8.78
N GLY A 39 -8.67 4.81 7.56
CA GLY A 39 -9.48 4.98 6.34
C GLY A 39 -10.00 6.40 6.13
N ARG A 40 -9.32 7.40 6.69
CA ARG A 40 -9.63 8.83 6.50
C ARG A 40 -9.13 9.41 5.18
N GLY A 41 -8.36 8.62 4.41
CA GLY A 41 -7.77 9.04 3.13
C GLY A 41 -6.67 10.08 3.31
N MET A 42 -5.74 9.88 4.26
CA MET A 42 -4.68 10.85 4.58
C MET A 42 -3.25 10.27 4.56
N CYS A 43 -3.09 8.96 4.79
CA CYS A 43 -1.78 8.32 4.96
C CYS A 43 -1.20 7.68 3.69
N ALA A 44 -1.97 7.59 2.60
CA ALA A 44 -1.57 6.87 1.38
C ALA A 44 -1.24 5.37 1.53
N THR A 45 -1.21 4.80 2.74
CA THR A 45 -0.88 3.39 2.98
C THR A 45 -1.94 2.37 2.53
N CYS A 46 -2.96 2.82 1.80
CA CYS A 46 -3.93 1.98 1.09
C CYS A 46 -4.00 2.29 -0.40
N HIS A 47 -2.93 2.86 -0.94
CA HIS A 47 -2.82 3.18 -2.35
C HIS A 47 -2.75 1.90 -3.20
N VAL A 48 -3.57 1.88 -4.25
CA VAL A 48 -3.63 0.81 -5.25
C VAL A 48 -3.76 1.40 -6.65
N TYR A 49 -3.46 0.59 -7.65
CA TYR A 49 -3.76 0.90 -9.05
C TYR A 49 -4.99 0.13 -9.51
N ILE A 50 -5.83 0.77 -10.31
CA ILE A 50 -6.99 0.12 -10.93
C ILE A 50 -6.64 -0.19 -12.38
N GLN A 51 -6.46 -1.46 -12.71
CA GLN A 51 -6.17 -1.90 -14.07
C GLN A 51 -7.42 -1.92 -14.94
N ASP A 52 -8.55 -2.31 -14.37
CA ASP A 52 -9.83 -2.34 -15.06
C ASP A 52 -10.99 -2.03 -14.09
N GLY A 53 -12.12 -1.59 -14.62
CA GLY A 53 -13.34 -1.30 -13.84
C GLY A 53 -13.29 0.00 -13.05
N MET A 54 -12.49 0.99 -13.47
CA MET A 54 -12.42 2.30 -12.81
C MET A 54 -13.78 3.01 -12.77
N SER A 55 -14.60 2.86 -13.81
CA SER A 55 -15.98 3.37 -13.88
C SER A 55 -16.95 2.64 -12.92
N SER A 56 -16.58 1.44 -12.47
CA SER A 56 -17.33 0.65 -11.49
C SER A 56 -17.02 1.05 -10.04
N LEU A 57 -16.23 2.10 -9.82
CA LEU A 57 -15.91 2.66 -8.51
C LEU A 57 -16.61 4.01 -8.29
N SER A 58 -16.79 4.39 -7.03
CA SER A 58 -17.24 5.74 -6.69
C SER A 58 -16.27 6.81 -7.21
N PRO A 59 -16.78 8.00 -7.56
CA PRO A 59 -15.93 9.11 -7.98
C PRO A 59 -14.92 9.47 -6.90
N MET A 60 -13.75 9.95 -7.33
CA MET A 60 -12.67 10.34 -6.45
C MET A 60 -13.07 11.56 -5.60
N GLY A 61 -12.89 11.46 -4.29
CA GLY A 61 -13.18 12.57 -3.38
C GLY A 61 -12.08 13.63 -3.35
N LYS A 62 -12.40 14.85 -2.88
CA LYS A 62 -11.41 15.94 -2.73
C LYS A 62 -10.23 15.55 -1.84
N ARG A 63 -10.50 14.83 -0.75
CA ARG A 63 -9.46 14.42 0.21
C ARG A 63 -8.56 13.34 -0.39
N GLU A 64 -9.15 12.35 -1.03
CA GLU A 64 -8.43 11.32 -1.79
C GLU A 64 -7.48 11.96 -2.80
N LYS A 65 -7.99 12.91 -3.61
CA LYS A 65 -7.19 13.62 -4.61
C LYS A 65 -5.98 14.32 -4.01
N ARG A 66 -6.16 15.10 -2.93
CA ARG A 66 -5.05 15.81 -2.26
C ARG A 66 -3.97 14.85 -1.77
N THR A 67 -4.36 13.71 -1.21
CA THR A 67 -3.39 12.71 -0.75
C THR A 67 -2.69 12.02 -1.91
N LEU A 68 -3.37 11.79 -3.04
CA LEU A 68 -2.75 11.23 -4.23
C LEU A 68 -1.79 12.22 -4.93
N GLU A 69 -2.04 13.53 -4.86
CA GLU A 69 -1.19 14.58 -5.44
C GLU A 69 0.20 14.65 -4.79
N VAL A 70 0.34 14.23 -3.52
CA VAL A 70 1.62 14.23 -2.81
C VAL A 70 2.43 12.93 -2.99
N ILE A 71 1.86 11.92 -3.66
CA ILE A 71 2.52 10.63 -3.90
C ILE A 71 3.31 10.69 -5.21
N THR A 72 4.62 10.47 -5.14
CA THR A 72 5.52 10.48 -6.31
C THR A 72 5.24 9.37 -7.32
N THR A 73 4.73 8.23 -6.86
CA THR A 73 4.36 7.07 -7.68
C THR A 73 2.92 7.12 -8.19
N CYS A 74 2.21 8.24 -8.00
CA CYS A 74 0.82 8.37 -8.41
C CYS A 74 0.68 8.28 -9.94
N LYS A 75 -0.28 7.47 -10.40
CA LYS A 75 -0.67 7.31 -11.79
C LYS A 75 -2.14 7.73 -11.97
N PRO A 76 -2.62 7.97 -13.20
CA PRO A 76 -4.02 8.32 -13.46
C PRO A 76 -5.03 7.27 -12.95
N ASN A 77 -4.60 6.01 -12.85
CA ASN A 77 -5.39 4.92 -12.33
C ASN A 77 -5.17 4.63 -10.83
N SER A 78 -4.46 5.52 -10.12
CA SER A 78 -4.29 5.43 -8.67
C SER A 78 -5.60 5.70 -7.93
N ARG A 79 -5.88 4.87 -6.92
CA ARG A 79 -6.96 5.08 -5.96
C ARG A 79 -6.48 4.81 -4.55
N LEU A 80 -7.12 5.44 -3.57
CA LEU A 80 -7.01 5.00 -2.19
C LEU A 80 -8.11 3.97 -1.94
N ALA A 81 -7.74 2.71 -1.69
CA ALA A 81 -8.69 1.62 -1.51
C ALA A 81 -9.69 1.89 -0.36
N CYS A 82 -9.30 2.67 0.65
CA CYS A 82 -10.21 3.06 1.74
C CYS A 82 -11.30 4.06 1.32
N GLN A 83 -11.11 4.80 0.21
CA GLN A 83 -12.06 5.80 -0.30
C GLN A 83 -12.81 5.31 -1.54
N ALA A 84 -12.23 4.37 -2.30
CA ALA A 84 -12.85 3.78 -3.46
C ALA A 84 -13.96 2.81 -3.05
N LYS A 85 -15.22 3.15 -3.33
CA LYS A 85 -16.36 2.26 -3.07
C LYS A 85 -16.72 1.46 -4.31
N VAL A 86 -17.02 0.18 -4.14
CA VAL A 86 -17.39 -0.73 -5.23
C VAL A 86 -18.85 -0.51 -5.61
N MET A 87 -19.08 -0.04 -6.84
CA MET A 87 -20.42 0.25 -7.37
C MET A 87 -20.86 -0.78 -8.42
N GLY A 88 -19.92 -1.29 -9.21
CA GLY A 88 -20.16 -2.23 -10.31
C GLY A 88 -19.27 -3.48 -10.25
N GLU A 89 -19.22 -4.22 -11.36
CA GLU A 89 -18.37 -5.41 -11.53
C GLU A 89 -17.20 -5.15 -12.48
N GLY A 90 -16.33 -6.15 -12.65
CA GLY A 90 -15.19 -6.08 -13.57
C GLY A 90 -14.01 -5.27 -13.05
N ILE A 91 -13.88 -5.13 -11.73
CA ILE A 91 -12.78 -4.36 -11.13
C ILE A 91 -11.55 -5.25 -11.02
N VAL A 92 -10.45 -4.78 -11.58
CA VAL A 92 -9.12 -5.40 -11.45
C VAL A 92 -8.20 -4.42 -10.75
N VAL A 93 -7.69 -4.82 -9.60
CA VAL A 93 -6.80 -4.04 -8.75
C VAL A 93 -5.39 -4.59 -8.90
N GLU A 94 -4.43 -3.70 -9.10
CA GLU A 94 -3.01 -4.00 -9.03
C GLU A 94 -2.39 -3.32 -7.80
N LEU A 95 -1.58 -4.08 -7.08
CA LEU A 95 -0.88 -3.61 -5.89
C LEU A 95 0.49 -3.03 -6.24
N PRO A 96 0.86 -1.86 -5.68
CA PRO A 96 2.19 -1.29 -5.89
C PRO A 96 3.30 -2.22 -5.40
N VAL A 97 4.34 -2.40 -6.23
CA VAL A 97 5.57 -3.10 -5.87
C VAL A 97 6.27 -2.39 -4.69
N GLY A 98 6.60 -3.16 -3.64
CA GLY A 98 7.25 -2.65 -2.42
C GLY A 98 6.33 -2.54 -1.19
N MET A 99 5.02 -2.73 -1.36
CA MET A 99 4.07 -2.71 -0.24
C MET A 99 4.09 -4.01 0.59
N TYR A 100 4.73 -5.08 0.09
CA TYR A 100 4.71 -6.46 0.60
C TYR A 100 5.50 -6.75 1.89
N VAL A 101 6.01 -5.75 2.61
CA VAL A 101 6.90 -5.99 3.76
C VAL A 101 6.21 -5.53 5.04
N GLN A 102 5.54 -6.47 5.73
CA GLN A 102 4.87 -6.17 6.99
C GLN A 102 5.81 -6.09 8.18
N SER A 103 7.00 -6.70 8.13
CA SER A 103 8.03 -6.46 9.14
C SER A 103 9.41 -6.91 8.64
N ILE A 104 10.45 -6.43 9.32
CA ILE A 104 11.84 -6.87 9.15
C ILE A 104 11.98 -8.40 9.28
N GLN A 105 11.07 -9.09 9.99
CA GLN A 105 11.15 -10.53 10.26
C GLN A 105 10.90 -11.40 9.02
N ASP A 106 10.15 -10.95 8.03
CA ASP A 106 9.95 -11.70 6.78
C ASP A 106 11.21 -11.70 5.89
N ILE A 107 12.09 -10.71 6.06
CA ILE A 107 13.33 -10.57 5.28
C ILE A 107 14.41 -11.54 5.79
N GLU A 108 14.39 -11.88 7.07
CA GLU A 108 15.30 -12.90 7.62
C GLU A 108 15.04 -14.29 6.99
N ALA A 109 13.79 -14.63 6.70
CA ALA A 109 13.42 -15.87 6.02
C ALA A 109 13.87 -15.93 4.55
N LEU A 110 14.21 -14.78 3.97
CA LEU A 110 14.73 -14.65 2.61
C LEU A 110 16.26 -14.68 2.54
N ILE A 111 16.97 -14.63 3.68
CA ILE A 111 18.42 -14.69 3.73
C ILE A 111 18.91 -15.99 3.08
N GLY A 112 19.79 -15.87 2.08
CA GLY A 112 20.34 -17.00 1.32
C GLY A 112 19.56 -17.36 0.06
N ARG A 113 18.42 -16.71 -0.22
CA ARG A 113 17.71 -16.83 -1.50
C ARG A 113 18.18 -15.76 -2.49
N ARG A 114 18.04 -16.05 -3.79
CA ARG A 114 18.24 -15.05 -4.85
C ARG A 114 16.96 -14.24 -5.02
N CYS A 115 17.11 -12.94 -5.18
CA CYS A 115 15.99 -12.02 -5.32
C CYS A 115 15.32 -12.21 -6.70
N GLU A 116 14.06 -12.62 -6.74
CA GLU A 116 13.31 -12.78 -8.00
C GLU A 116 12.75 -11.45 -8.53
N LYS A 117 12.57 -10.46 -7.65
CA LYS A 117 12.08 -9.10 -7.93
C LYS A 117 12.91 -8.10 -7.13
N PRO A 118 13.14 -6.86 -7.61
CA PRO A 118 14.00 -5.92 -6.91
C PRO A 118 13.43 -5.61 -5.53
N LEU A 119 14.23 -5.79 -4.48
CA LEU A 119 13.84 -5.50 -3.12
C LEU A 119 14.07 -4.01 -2.88
N LEU A 120 13.00 -3.28 -2.61
CA LEU A 120 13.03 -1.83 -2.41
C LEU A 120 12.97 -1.49 -0.92
N SER A 121 13.62 -0.40 -0.54
CA SER A 121 13.42 0.22 0.76
C SER A 121 11.98 0.71 0.88
N PRO A 122 11.23 0.31 1.92
CA PRO A 122 9.85 0.76 2.12
C PRO A 122 9.75 2.25 2.46
N ILE A 123 10.86 2.90 2.83
CA ILE A 123 10.92 4.30 3.24
C ILE A 123 11.39 5.20 2.08
N THR A 124 12.44 4.78 1.38
CA THR A 124 13.09 5.62 0.35
C THR A 124 12.74 5.21 -1.08
N GLY A 125 12.14 4.03 -1.28
CA GLY A 125 11.90 3.46 -2.60
C GLY A 125 13.17 3.05 -3.36
N GLN A 126 14.35 3.17 -2.73
CA GLN A 126 15.62 2.80 -3.34
C GLN A 126 15.77 1.28 -3.42
N THR A 127 16.36 0.79 -4.50
CA THR A 127 16.69 -0.63 -4.66
C THR A 127 17.79 -1.02 -3.67
N LEU A 128 17.46 -1.96 -2.79
CA LEU A 128 18.38 -2.55 -1.82
C LEU A 128 19.01 -3.85 -2.32
N VAL A 129 18.25 -4.61 -3.12
CA VAL A 129 18.74 -5.84 -3.78
C VAL A 129 18.22 -5.88 -5.19
N GLU A 130 19.12 -6.02 -6.16
CA GLU A 130 18.74 -6.20 -7.55
C GLU A 130 18.28 -7.63 -7.84
N VAL A 131 17.52 -7.79 -8.92
CA VAL A 131 17.07 -9.10 -9.39
C VAL A 131 18.29 -10.01 -9.61
N GLY A 132 18.24 -11.22 -9.06
CA GLY A 132 19.29 -12.23 -9.15
C GLY A 132 20.37 -12.14 -8.07
N GLN A 133 20.43 -11.07 -7.28
CA GLN A 133 21.39 -10.94 -6.17
C GLN A 133 20.96 -11.74 -4.94
N LEU A 134 21.96 -12.19 -4.17
CA LEU A 134 21.76 -12.92 -2.92
C LEU A 134 21.31 -11.96 -1.83
N ILE A 135 20.20 -12.29 -1.17
CA ILE A 135 19.73 -11.54 -0.02
C ILE A 135 20.63 -11.92 1.17
N THR A 136 21.44 -10.96 1.61
CA THR A 136 22.40 -11.16 2.70
C THR A 136 21.90 -10.53 3.99
N ARG A 137 22.37 -11.06 5.12
CA ARG A 137 22.10 -10.50 6.46
C ARG A 137 22.53 -9.02 6.57
N SER A 138 23.50 -8.57 5.77
CA SER A 138 23.92 -7.16 5.72
C SER A 138 22.84 -6.23 5.16
N VAL A 139 22.06 -6.70 4.17
CA VAL A 139 20.95 -5.92 3.58
C VAL A 139 19.81 -5.79 4.61
N VAL A 140 19.51 -6.87 5.33
CA VAL A 140 18.52 -6.86 6.42
C VAL A 140 18.93 -5.87 7.51
N ARG A 141 20.21 -5.86 7.87
CA ARG A 141 20.75 -4.93 8.86
C ARG A 141 20.72 -3.47 8.41
N GLN A 142 20.80 -3.18 7.12
CA GLN A 142 20.61 -1.81 6.58
C GLN A 142 19.16 -1.35 6.74
N LEU A 143 18.20 -2.27 6.63
CA LEU A 143 16.79 -2.01 6.89
C LEU A 143 16.51 -1.81 8.39
N GLU A 144 17.17 -2.57 9.28
CA GLU A 144 17.09 -2.41 10.74
C GLU A 144 17.69 -1.08 11.23
N ASN A 145 18.85 -0.69 10.70
CA ASN A 145 19.54 0.54 11.11
C ASN A 145 18.84 1.82 10.61
N THR A 146 17.95 1.69 9.62
CA THR A 146 17.06 2.79 9.22
C THR A 146 15.89 2.82 10.19
N ASN A 147 16.15 3.33 11.38
CA ASN A 147 15.23 3.34 12.52
C ASN A 147 13.79 3.62 12.09
N PHE A 148 12.93 2.67 12.42
CA PHE A 148 11.49 2.62 12.27
C PHE A 148 10.83 3.66 13.20
N SER A 149 11.04 4.96 12.96
CA SER A 149 10.44 6.05 13.74
C SER A 149 9.18 6.64 13.07
N VAL A 150 8.28 5.79 12.56
CA VAL A 150 6.98 6.27 12.06
C VAL A 150 5.96 6.47 13.21
N GLY A 151 6.32 6.08 14.44
CA GLY A 151 5.47 6.27 15.63
C GLY A 151 5.63 7.60 16.39
N GLU A 152 6.75 8.31 16.27
CA GLU A 152 7.07 9.39 17.23
C GLU A 152 7.12 10.80 16.63
N GLN A 153 7.22 10.96 15.31
CA GLN A 153 7.22 12.30 14.70
C GLN A 153 5.83 12.85 14.36
N LEU A 154 4.76 12.04 14.39
CA LEU A 154 3.38 12.53 14.32
C LEU A 154 2.77 12.87 15.70
N ALA A 155 3.48 12.57 16.79
CA ALA A 155 3.09 13.00 18.14
C ALA A 155 3.60 14.41 18.49
N ASN A 156 4.63 14.92 17.80
CA ASN A 156 5.23 16.22 18.09
C ASN A 156 4.64 17.41 17.31
N THR A 157 3.73 17.19 16.37
CA THR A 157 2.92 18.26 15.75
C THR A 157 1.63 18.56 16.53
N LYS A 158 1.55 18.17 17.81
CA LYS A 158 0.47 18.56 18.75
C LYS A 158 0.83 19.72 19.69
N LYS A 159 1.96 20.41 19.49
CA LYS A 159 2.41 21.50 20.39
C LYS A 159 2.89 22.79 19.70
N ALA A 160 2.36 23.12 18.52
CA ALA A 160 2.75 24.37 17.85
C ALA A 160 1.59 25.16 17.20
N ASP A 161 0.35 24.96 17.63
CA ASP A 161 -0.77 25.88 17.31
C ASP A 161 -1.64 26.11 18.56
N VAL A 162 -1.01 26.70 19.57
CA VAL A 162 -1.69 27.53 20.57
C VAL A 162 -0.79 28.73 20.72
N PHE A 163 -1.17 29.88 20.19
CA PHE A 163 -1.19 31.17 20.87
C PHE A 163 -1.91 32.19 19.98
N GLU A 164 -2.78 32.95 20.64
CA GLU A 164 -3.30 34.25 20.22
C GLU A 164 -2.19 35.22 19.79
#